data_AF-A0A1K2A2E1-F1
#
_entry.id   AF-A0A1K2A2E1-F1
#
_cell.length_a   1.000
_cell.length_b   1.000
_cell.length_c   1.000
_cell.angle_alpha   90.00
_cell.angle_beta   90.00
_cell.angle_gamma   90.00
#
_symmetry.space_group_name_H-M   'P 1'
#
loop_
_entity.id
_entity.type
_entity.pdbx_description
1 polymer ?
#
loop_
_entity_poly.entity_id
_entity_poly.type
_entity_poly.pdbx_seq_one_letter_code
_entity_poly.pdbx_strand_id
1 'polypeptide(L)'
;ISRNTVRKYLRLSEAAIHGQQSDPSRTKKLDDYRSYLVYLLGEFPKLSAVKVARKLQAKFGSIPASDRSLRRYIQQLRQEVAVAQVRYFEPIIDDVPGVQCQVDPGELRGVRVGDQDLICSNVGR
;
A
#
# COMPACT_ATOMS: atom_id res chain seq x y z
N ILE A 1 22.38 3.68 27.38
CA ILE A 1 23.32 4.18 26.33
C ILE A 1 24.70 3.58 26.60
N SER A 2 25.44 3.10 25.60
CA SER A 2 26.73 2.41 25.82
C SER A 2 27.89 3.39 26.00
N ARG A 3 28.94 2.99 26.73
CA ARG A 3 30.17 3.80 26.93
C ARG A 3 30.82 4.22 25.61
N ASN A 4 30.78 3.35 24.61
CA ASN A 4 31.33 3.62 23.27
C ASN A 4 30.50 4.70 22.55
N THR A 5 29.18 4.69 22.73
CA THR A 5 28.28 5.70 22.18
C THR A 5 28.51 7.07 22.83
N VAL A 6 28.70 7.11 24.16
CA VAL A 6 29.00 8.36 24.89
C VAL A 6 30.32 8.97 24.44
N ARG A 7 31.40 8.18 24.39
CA ARG A 7 32.71 8.66 23.93
C ARG A 7 32.71 9.16 22.49
N LYS A 8 31.92 8.51 21.62
CA LYS A 8 31.75 8.95 20.23
C LYS A 8 31.11 10.34 20.19
N TYR A 9 30.02 10.55 20.92
CA TYR A 9 29.31 11.84 20.91
C TYR A 9 30.12 12.97 21.54
N LEU A 10 30.88 12.71 22.61
CA LEU A 10 31.77 13.70 23.21
C LEU A 10 32.92 14.15 22.28
N ARG A 11 33.23 13.37 21.24
CA ARG A 11 34.26 13.69 20.24
C ARG A 11 33.71 14.31 18.96
N LEU A 12 32.39 14.36 18.79
CA LEU A 12 31.75 14.97 17.62
C LEU A 12 31.66 16.49 17.82
N SER A 13 31.93 17.26 16.77
CA SER A 13 31.70 18.70 16.77
C SER A 13 30.21 19.02 16.60
N GLU A 14 29.77 20.20 17.08
CA GLU A 14 28.39 20.67 16.94
C GLU A 14 27.93 20.68 15.48
N ALA A 15 28.77 21.14 14.55
CA ALA A 15 28.48 21.12 13.12
C ALA A 15 28.22 19.71 12.59
N ALA A 16 28.95 18.70 13.07
CA ALA A 16 28.76 17.31 12.66
C ALA A 16 27.49 16.68 13.26
N ILE A 17 27.10 17.09 14.48
CA ILE A 17 25.82 16.69 15.09
C ILE A 17 24.66 17.32 14.32
N HIS A 18 24.76 18.61 14.01
CA HIS A 18 23.74 19.35 13.26
C HIS A 18 23.60 18.81 11.84
N GLY A 19 24.71 18.46 11.16
CA GLY A 19 24.68 17.78 9.86
C GLY A 19 23.98 16.43 9.89
N GLN A 20 24.14 15.64 10.97
CA GLN A 20 23.45 14.35 11.13
C GLN A 20 21.95 14.48 11.48
N GLN A 21 21.56 15.57 12.14
CA GLN A 21 20.16 15.81 12.49
C GLN A 21 19.38 16.49 11.36
N SER A 22 20.04 17.34 10.57
CA SER A 22 19.40 18.11 9.49
C SER A 22 19.05 17.27 8.27
N ASP A 23 19.82 16.21 8.00
CA ASP A 23 19.50 15.27 6.93
C ASP A 23 19.49 13.81 7.42
N PRO A 24 18.36 13.34 8.01
CA PRO A 24 18.21 11.94 8.37
C PRO A 24 18.05 11.04 7.14
N SER A 25 18.00 11.59 5.92
CA SER A 25 17.86 10.83 4.67
C SER A 25 19.20 10.17 4.29
N ARG A 26 19.59 9.18 5.09
CA ARG A 26 20.64 8.25 4.66
C ARG A 26 20.11 7.50 3.45
N THR A 27 20.80 7.61 2.32
CA THR A 27 20.54 6.80 1.13
C THR A 27 20.50 5.33 1.56
N LYS A 28 19.37 4.69 1.34
CA LYS A 28 19.15 3.28 1.65
C LYS A 28 19.65 2.48 0.46
N LYS A 29 20.23 1.31 0.71
CA LYS A 29 20.59 0.36 -0.36
C LYS A 29 19.41 -0.05 -1.26
N LEU A 30 18.17 0.21 -0.82
CA LEU A 30 16.96 -0.07 -1.58
C LEU A 30 16.54 1.09 -2.51
N ASP A 31 17.18 2.25 -2.37
CA ASP A 31 16.89 3.43 -3.21
C ASP A 31 17.29 3.17 -4.66
N ASP A 32 18.32 2.35 -4.92
CA ASP A 32 18.73 1.90 -6.26
C ASP A 32 17.60 1.20 -7.03
N TYR A 33 16.64 0.60 -6.31
CA TYR A 33 15.49 -0.11 -6.88
C TYR A 33 14.19 0.70 -6.79
N ARG A 34 14.24 1.94 -6.28
CA ARG A 34 13.05 2.75 -6.00
C ARG A 34 12.18 2.95 -7.22
N SER A 35 12.78 3.27 -8.37
CA SER A 35 12.04 3.53 -9.62
C SER A 35 11.18 2.34 -10.03
N TYR A 36 11.73 1.12 -9.95
CA TYR A 36 10.98 -0.09 -10.26
C TYR A 36 9.90 -0.41 -9.21
N LEU A 37 10.18 -0.16 -7.93
CA LEU A 37 9.21 -0.35 -6.86
C LEU A 37 8.03 0.62 -6.97
N VAL A 38 8.28 1.90 -7.31
CA VAL A 38 7.23 2.90 -7.55
C VAL A 38 6.34 2.47 -8.71
N TYR A 39 6.94 2.08 -9.84
CA TYR A 39 6.20 1.51 -10.98
C TYR A 39 5.32 0.32 -10.55
N LEU A 40 5.90 -0.65 -9.85
CA LEU A 40 5.19 -1.87 -9.47
C LEU A 40 4.00 -1.60 -8.52
N LEU A 41 4.16 -0.64 -7.61
CA LEU A 41 3.11 -0.25 -6.67
C LEU A 41 2.05 0.64 -7.31
N GLY A 42 2.40 1.42 -8.34
CA GLY A 42 1.44 2.18 -9.14
C GLY A 42 0.55 1.25 -9.97
N GLU A 43 1.15 0.32 -10.69
CA GLU A 43 0.41 -0.66 -11.52
C GLU A 43 -0.41 -1.64 -10.68
N PHE A 44 0.15 -2.10 -9.55
CA PHE A 44 -0.47 -3.12 -8.69
C PHE A 44 -0.57 -2.64 -7.23
N PRO A 45 -1.49 -1.72 -6.90
CA PRO A 45 -1.56 -1.10 -5.57
C PRO A 45 -1.86 -2.11 -4.47
N LYS A 46 -2.61 -3.18 -4.76
CA LYS A 46 -2.95 -4.24 -3.78
C LYS A 46 -1.87 -5.33 -3.63
N LEU A 47 -0.72 -5.19 -4.29
CA LEU A 47 0.31 -6.24 -4.32
C LEU A 47 1.01 -6.43 -2.97
N SER A 48 0.92 -7.62 -2.36
CA SER A 48 1.56 -7.85 -1.06
C SER A 48 3.09 -7.68 -1.09
N ALA A 49 3.68 -7.23 0.02
CA ALA A 49 5.12 -7.00 0.10
C ALA A 49 5.97 -8.26 -0.20
N VAL A 50 5.44 -9.45 0.08
CA VAL A 50 6.07 -10.74 -0.28
C VAL A 50 6.10 -10.92 -1.81
N LYS A 51 4.99 -10.62 -2.50
CA LYS A 51 4.93 -10.70 -3.96
C LYS A 51 5.83 -9.66 -4.63
N VAL A 52 5.92 -8.45 -4.05
CA VAL A 52 6.87 -7.42 -4.48
C VAL A 52 8.31 -7.92 -4.34
N ALA A 53 8.67 -8.51 -3.20
CA ALA A 53 10.00 -9.09 -2.96
C ALA A 53 10.37 -10.14 -4.01
N ARG A 54 9.45 -11.08 -4.28
CA ARG A 54 9.64 -12.13 -5.27
C ARG A 54 9.85 -11.56 -6.68
N LYS A 55 9.07 -10.55 -7.07
CA LYS A 55 9.20 -9.88 -8.37
C LYS A 55 10.50 -9.07 -8.47
N LEU A 56 10.96 -8.49 -7.37
CA LEU A 56 12.21 -7.75 -7.31
C LEU A 56 13.41 -8.69 -7.45
N GLN A 57 13.39 -9.82 -6.74
CA GLN A 57 14.42 -10.87 -6.86
C GLN A 57 14.44 -11.53 -8.23
N ALA A 58 13.27 -11.78 -8.82
CA ALA A 58 13.20 -12.34 -10.18
C ALA A 58 13.83 -11.42 -11.23
N LYS A 59 13.80 -10.09 -11.02
CA LYS A 59 14.33 -9.11 -11.97
C LYS A 59 15.81 -8.79 -11.75
N PHE A 60 16.23 -8.64 -10.50
CA PHE A 60 17.58 -8.17 -10.13
C PHE A 60 18.44 -9.23 -9.42
N GLY A 61 17.91 -10.43 -9.20
CA GLY A 61 18.60 -11.51 -8.49
C GLY A 61 18.71 -11.23 -6.99
N SER A 62 19.94 -11.26 -6.48
CA SER A 62 20.22 -11.06 -5.05
C SER A 62 20.12 -9.59 -4.67
N ILE A 63 19.31 -9.30 -3.65
CA ILE A 63 19.09 -7.94 -3.16
C ILE A 63 19.88 -7.75 -1.87
N PRO A 64 20.64 -6.65 -1.69
CA PRO A 64 21.45 -6.38 -0.49
C PRO A 64 20.61 -5.88 0.69
N ALA A 65 19.45 -6.50 0.94
CA ALA A 65 18.53 -6.17 2.02
C ALA A 65 17.84 -7.42 2.57
N SER A 66 17.60 -7.46 3.88
CA SER A 66 16.77 -8.50 4.49
C SER A 66 15.30 -8.33 4.13
N ASP A 67 14.54 -9.42 4.19
CA ASP A 67 13.08 -9.42 4.05
C ASP A 67 12.39 -8.36 4.92
N ARG A 68 12.84 -8.22 6.17
CA ARG A 68 12.31 -7.22 7.11
C ARG A 68 12.57 -5.79 6.64
N SER A 69 13.78 -5.51 6.17
CA SER A 69 14.14 -4.18 5.64
C SER A 69 13.35 -3.85 4.38
N LEU A 70 13.17 -4.84 3.49
CA LEU A 70 12.38 -4.68 2.28
C LEU A 70 10.91 -4.36 2.59
N ARG A 71 10.28 -5.12 3.49
CA ARG A 71 8.88 -4.88 3.91
C ARG A 71 8.70 -3.47 4.49
N ARG A 72 9.63 -3.04 5.36
CA ARG A 72 9.61 -1.68 5.94
C ARG A 72 9.76 -0.61 4.86
N TYR A 73 10.68 -0.81 3.92
CA TYR A 73 10.89 0.12 2.82
C TYR A 73 9.65 0.24 1.92
N ILE A 74 9.04 -0.89 1.54
CA ILE A 74 7.79 -0.91 0.77
C ILE A 74 6.65 -0.22 1.53
N GLN A 75 6.52 -0.46 2.84
CA GLN A 75 5.49 0.20 3.64
C GLN A 75 5.63 1.73 3.64
N GLN A 76 6.85 2.23 3.76
CA GLN A 76 7.13 3.67 3.64
C GLN A 76 6.82 4.17 2.23
N LEU A 77 7.29 3.47 1.19
CA LEU A 77 7.05 3.82 -0.20
C LEU A 77 5.55 3.87 -0.54
N ARG A 78 4.75 2.99 0.05
CA ARG A 78 3.28 2.98 -0.10
C ARG A 78 2.62 4.23 0.47
N GLN A 79 3.13 4.79 1.57
CA GLN A 79 2.59 6.04 2.10
C GLN A 79 2.89 7.21 1.18
N GLU A 80 4.05 7.20 0.52
CA GLU A 80 4.43 8.21 -0.47
C GLU A 80 3.61 8.09 -1.77
N VAL A 81 3.37 6.86 -2.25
CA VAL A 81 2.64 6.59 -3.50
C VAL A 81 1.12 6.61 -3.35
N ALA A 82 0.56 6.18 -2.21
CA ALA A 82 -0.90 6.13 -2.01
C ALA A 82 -1.55 7.51 -1.99
N VAL A 83 -0.80 8.57 -1.70
CA VAL A 83 -1.25 9.97 -1.86
C VAL A 83 -1.64 10.28 -3.31
N ALA A 84 -1.12 9.52 -4.29
CA ALA A 84 -1.39 9.73 -5.72
C ALA A 84 -2.56 8.92 -6.30
N GLN A 85 -3.25 8.07 -5.51
CA GLN A 85 -4.41 7.33 -6.03
C GLN A 85 -5.66 8.22 -6.03
N VAL A 86 -6.00 8.73 -7.22
CA VAL A 86 -7.22 9.54 -7.45
C VAL A 86 -8.46 8.71 -7.13
N ARG A 87 -9.35 9.24 -6.30
CA ARG A 87 -10.68 8.68 -6.07
C ARG A 87 -11.56 9.05 -7.28
N TYR A 88 -12.10 8.06 -7.97
CA TYR A 88 -12.95 8.27 -9.16
C TYR A 88 -14.40 8.64 -8.85
N PHE A 89 -14.76 8.81 -7.58
CA PHE A 89 -16.11 9.16 -7.17
C PHE A 89 -16.10 10.54 -6.52
N GLU A 90 -16.79 11.48 -7.17
CA GLU A 90 -17.21 12.72 -6.56
C GLU A 90 -18.46 12.44 -5.71
N PRO A 91 -18.61 13.06 -4.53
CA PRO A 91 -19.86 12.97 -3.79
C PRO A 91 -20.95 13.61 -4.64
N ILE A 92 -22.01 12.85 -4.93
CA ILE A 92 -23.24 13.39 -5.50
C ILE A 92 -23.85 14.27 -4.40
N ILE A 93 -23.98 15.57 -4.65
CA ILE A 93 -24.47 16.54 -3.66
C ILE A 93 -26.00 16.63 -3.71
N ASP A 94 -26.60 16.25 -4.84
CA ASP A 94 -28.02 16.44 -5.11
C ASP A 94 -28.83 15.14 -4.93
N ASP A 95 -28.87 14.64 -3.70
CA ASP A 95 -29.75 13.54 -3.34
C ASP A 95 -31.14 14.10 -2.96
N VAL A 96 -32.10 14.08 -3.89
CA VAL A 96 -33.50 14.42 -3.57
C VAL A 96 -34.17 13.18 -2.94
N PRO A 97 -34.70 13.27 -1.70
CA PRO A 97 -35.39 12.17 -1.05
C PRO A 97 -36.54 11.64 -1.93
N GLY A 98 -36.52 10.33 -2.21
CA GLY A 98 -37.58 9.67 -3.00
C GLY A 98 -37.30 9.53 -4.50
N VAL A 99 -36.19 10.06 -5.02
CA VAL A 99 -35.79 9.87 -6.44
C VAL A 99 -34.93 8.61 -6.63
N GLN A 100 -34.17 8.23 -5.60
CA GLN A 100 -33.34 7.04 -5.60
C GLN A 100 -33.72 6.12 -4.44
N CYS A 101 -33.81 4.83 -4.72
CA CYS A 101 -34.00 3.79 -3.71
C CYS A 101 -32.83 2.82 -3.75
N GLN A 102 -32.31 2.45 -2.57
CA GLN A 102 -31.29 1.42 -2.45
C GLN A 102 -31.97 0.06 -2.64
N VAL A 103 -31.65 -0.63 -3.72
CA VAL A 103 -32.07 -2.01 -3.93
C VAL A 103 -30.99 -2.91 -3.33
N ASP A 104 -31.34 -3.68 -2.30
CA ASP A 104 -30.48 -4.73 -1.76
C ASP A 104 -30.74 -6.05 -2.51
N PRO A 105 -29.83 -6.53 -3.37
CA PRO A 105 -30.02 -7.79 -4.06
C PRO A 105 -29.81 -8.95 -3.10
N GLY A 106 -30.90 -9.48 -2.54
CA GLY A 106 -30.90 -10.76 -1.84
C GLY A 106 -30.99 -11.96 -2.80
N GLU A 107 -30.32 -13.08 -2.45
CA GLU A 107 -30.54 -14.37 -3.11
C GLU A 107 -31.58 -15.17 -2.31
N LEU A 108 -32.72 -15.49 -2.93
CA LEU A 108 -33.75 -16.35 -2.35
C LEU A 108 -33.69 -17.74 -3.01
N ARG A 109 -33.39 -18.76 -2.20
CA ARG A 109 -33.33 -20.17 -2.64
C ARG A 109 -34.56 -20.92 -2.15
N GLY A 110 -35.10 -21.80 -3.00
CA GLY A 110 -36.22 -22.67 -2.65
C GLY A 110 -37.59 -22.00 -2.72
N VAL A 111 -37.76 -20.99 -3.58
CA VAL A 111 -39.07 -20.36 -3.80
C VAL A 111 -39.86 -21.25 -4.74
N ARG A 112 -40.95 -21.85 -4.24
CA ARG A 112 -41.87 -22.66 -5.04
C ARG A 112 -42.87 -21.74 -5.75
N VAL A 113 -42.77 -21.64 -7.07
CA VAL A 113 -43.72 -20.88 -7.90
C VAL A 113 -44.47 -21.88 -8.79
N GLY A 114 -45.73 -22.16 -8.45
CA GLY A 114 -46.47 -23.29 -9.03
C GLY A 114 -45.89 -24.63 -8.56
N ASP A 115 -45.69 -25.57 -9.49
CA ASP A 115 -45.15 -26.91 -9.21
C ASP A 115 -43.62 -27.01 -9.37
N GLN A 116 -42.92 -25.88 -9.48
CA GLN A 116 -41.47 -25.84 -9.69
C GLN A 116 -40.77 -25.04 -8.61
N ASP A 117 -39.67 -25.59 -8.12
CA ASP A 117 -38.77 -24.93 -7.17
C ASP A 117 -37.73 -24.12 -7.97
N LEU A 118 -37.73 -22.80 -7.79
CA LEU A 118 -36.85 -21.88 -8.52
C LEU A 118 -35.85 -21.20 -7.58
N ILE A 119 -34.68 -20.89 -8.15
CA ILE A 119 -33.69 -19.99 -7.55
C ILE A 119 -33.85 -18.64 -8.22
N CYS A 120 -34.45 -17.70 -7.50
CA CYS A 120 -34.61 -16.34 -7.99
C CYS A 120 -33.35 -15.56 -7.65
N SER A 121 -32.47 -15.38 -8.65
CA SER A 121 -31.35 -14.46 -8.58
C SER A 121 -31.62 -13.28 -9.52
N ASN A 122 -31.47 -12.05 -9.03
CA ASN A 122 -31.57 -10.86 -9.86
C ASN A 122 -30.28 -10.76 -10.70
N VAL A 123 -30.27 -11.37 -11.89
CA VAL A 123 -29.20 -11.20 -12.86
C VAL A 123 -29.43 -9.86 -13.57
N GLY A 124 -29.01 -8.77 -12.91
CA GLY A 124 -28.82 -7.49 -13.57
C GLY A 124 -27.64 -7.60 -14.53
N ARG A 125 -27.93 -7.63 -15.83
CA ARG A 125 -26.94 -7.47 -16.90
C ARG A 125 -27.21 -6.15 -17.61
#